data_AF-A0A7X6P1E1-F1
#
_entry.id   AF-A0A7X6P1E1-F1
#
_cell.length_a   1.000
_cell.length_b   1.000
_cell.length_c   1.000
_cell.angle_alpha   90.00
_cell.angle_beta   90.00
_cell.angle_gamma   90.00
#
_symmetry.space_group_name_H-M   'P 1'
#
loop_
_entity.id
_entity.type
_entity.pdbx_description
1 polymer ?
#
loop_
_entity_poly.entity_id
_entity_poly.type
_entity_poly.pdbx_seq_one_letter_code
_entity_poly.pdbx_strand_id
1 'polypeptide(L)'
;MLGTGVERGRLSKLGHWWGGQWIADGTPRGEVLLAGEALHLKPTDVFEVLLHEAAHGLNTSRGVKDTSRGGRYHNAKFKATAIEVGLRVGSMPPYGWAKTELAPATVEHYSSEIDRIGDEMRIARRMTRSSVERGGDAGGPDDPTVGEVEGGGAPQRPKPAECGCGRKMRMAPSVLARGPVVCSLCRTEFTVGRTLGQEQTAGNPVERGLLSTRPSSAVPVDQDELMDRLRRRLRTPEDAERLMTVASWRGAPNQEPEGPIVARDFGDHSQLTQLARAVLALDGTLSLPAGARGDVPLLTGERVRTANQLDERISDSFPEPGTPGQVTVVDLSADRVTIDFPTWGTTTVSTEDAYEALRWDYATVEPPPIERSAPDLEIEL
;
A
#
# COMPACT_ATOMS: atom_id res chain seq x y z
N MET A 1 -11.73 -7.47 10.77
CA MET A 1 -10.70 -8.42 10.32
C MET A 1 -10.51 -8.22 8.82
N LEU A 2 -9.27 -8.14 8.34
CA LEU A 2 -9.00 -8.00 6.90
C LEU A 2 -9.04 -9.37 6.24
N GLY A 3 -9.78 -9.49 5.13
CA GLY A 3 -9.80 -10.68 4.28
C GLY A 3 -9.21 -10.39 2.90
N THR A 4 -9.12 -11.39 2.03
CA THR A 4 -8.82 -11.14 0.61
C THR A 4 -10.11 -10.95 -0.18
N GLY A 5 -10.15 -9.92 -0.99
CA GLY A 5 -11.18 -9.70 -2.02
C GLY A 5 -10.86 -10.42 -3.34
N VAL A 6 -9.78 -11.19 -3.41
CA VAL A 6 -9.33 -11.87 -4.63
C VAL A 6 -9.84 -13.30 -4.68
N GLU A 7 -10.72 -13.56 -5.64
CA GLU A 7 -11.22 -14.90 -5.95
C GLU A 7 -10.67 -15.36 -7.31
N ARG A 8 -10.10 -16.57 -7.33
CA ARG A 8 -9.50 -17.17 -8.56
C ARG A 8 -8.51 -16.23 -9.28
N GLY A 9 -7.82 -15.37 -8.52
CA GLY A 9 -6.82 -14.42 -9.03
C GLY A 9 -7.38 -13.10 -9.58
N ARG A 10 -8.69 -12.85 -9.43
CA ARG A 10 -9.36 -11.58 -9.79
C ARG A 10 -9.89 -10.89 -8.54
N LEU A 11 -9.72 -9.57 -8.43
CA LEU A 11 -10.41 -8.79 -7.40
C LEU A 11 -11.92 -8.84 -7.70
N SER A 12 -12.68 -9.51 -6.85
CA SER A 12 -14.14 -9.66 -7.00
C SER A 12 -14.92 -8.68 -6.11
N LYS A 13 -14.38 -8.32 -4.94
CA LYS A 13 -15.06 -7.46 -3.97
C LYS A 13 -14.08 -6.65 -3.14
N LEU A 14 -14.51 -5.45 -2.73
CA LEU A 14 -13.77 -4.57 -1.84
C LEU A 14 -14.21 -4.72 -0.37
N GLY A 15 -15.45 -5.16 -0.15
CA GLY A 15 -15.98 -5.54 1.14
C GLY A 15 -17.09 -6.58 1.00
N HIS A 16 -17.59 -7.08 2.14
CA HIS A 16 -18.87 -7.79 2.21
C HIS A 16 -19.49 -7.71 3.59
N TRP A 17 -20.82 -7.75 3.63
CA TRP A 17 -21.62 -8.05 4.80
C TRP A 17 -22.06 -9.53 4.82
N TRP A 18 -21.97 -10.17 5.98
CA TRP A 18 -22.57 -11.50 6.19
C TRP A 18 -23.29 -11.61 7.52
N GLY A 19 -24.58 -11.94 7.49
CA GLY A 19 -25.36 -12.20 8.70
C GLY A 19 -24.98 -13.52 9.39
N GLY A 20 -24.85 -13.49 10.72
CA GLY A 20 -24.83 -14.68 11.58
C GLY A 20 -23.57 -15.55 11.51
N GLN A 21 -22.46 -15.05 10.95
CA GLN A 21 -21.21 -15.82 10.82
C GLN A 21 -20.41 -15.90 12.12
N TRP A 22 -20.66 -15.00 13.06
CA TRP A 22 -19.93 -14.92 14.32
C TRP A 22 -20.83 -15.31 15.48
N ILE A 23 -20.27 -15.97 16.49
CA ILE A 23 -20.91 -16.14 17.79
C ILE A 23 -20.17 -15.24 18.77
N ALA A 24 -20.86 -14.24 19.33
CA ALA A 24 -20.35 -13.40 20.40
C ALA A 24 -21.33 -13.47 21.57
N ASP A 25 -20.83 -13.83 22.76
CA ASP A 25 -21.62 -13.98 23.98
C ASP A 25 -22.84 -14.91 23.80
N GLY A 26 -22.63 -16.02 23.10
CA GLY A 26 -23.68 -17.00 22.80
C GLY A 26 -24.73 -16.52 21.77
N THR A 27 -24.56 -15.34 21.19
CA THR A 27 -25.50 -14.74 20.24
C THR A 27 -24.87 -14.63 18.84
N PRO A 28 -25.57 -15.04 17.76
CA PRO A 28 -25.12 -14.80 16.40
C PRO A 28 -24.96 -13.30 16.10
N ARG A 29 -23.84 -12.91 15.52
CA ARG A 29 -23.52 -11.55 15.06
C ARG A 29 -23.18 -11.56 13.57
N GLY A 30 -23.42 -10.43 12.91
CA GLY A 30 -23.01 -10.24 11.54
C GLY A 30 -21.56 -9.79 11.41
N GLU A 31 -21.01 -9.94 10.22
CA GLU A 31 -19.67 -9.58 9.83
C GLU A 31 -19.71 -8.45 8.81
N VAL A 32 -18.93 -7.38 9.04
CA VAL A 32 -18.45 -6.50 7.97
C VAL A 32 -16.99 -6.88 7.73
N LEU A 33 -16.66 -7.30 6.50
CA LEU A 33 -15.30 -7.56 6.06
C LEU A 33 -14.87 -6.49 5.07
N LEU A 34 -13.67 -5.94 5.28
CA LEU A 34 -12.97 -5.10 4.31
C LEU A 34 -11.84 -5.93 3.69
N ALA A 35 -11.78 -5.96 2.36
CA ALA A 35 -10.70 -6.63 1.65
C ALA A 35 -9.38 -5.86 1.87
N GLY A 36 -8.29 -6.56 2.17
CA GLY A 36 -6.97 -5.92 2.33
C GLY A 36 -6.49 -5.22 1.04
N GLU A 37 -7.01 -5.63 -0.12
CA GLU A 37 -6.80 -4.95 -1.39
C GLU A 37 -7.53 -3.59 -1.48
N ALA A 38 -8.62 -3.40 -0.75
CA ALA A 38 -9.34 -2.13 -0.69
C ALA A 38 -8.54 -1.03 0.04
N LEU A 39 -7.54 -1.40 0.85
CA LEU A 39 -6.67 -0.45 1.52
C LEU A 39 -5.74 0.32 0.57
N HIS A 40 -5.72 -0.01 -0.73
CA HIS A 40 -5.09 0.83 -1.76
C HIS A 40 -5.95 2.02 -2.19
N LEU A 41 -7.21 2.08 -1.80
CA LEU A 41 -8.10 3.16 -2.17
C LEU A 41 -7.87 4.39 -1.29
N LYS A 42 -8.53 5.50 -1.65
CA LYS A 42 -8.60 6.71 -0.84
C LYS A 42 -9.34 6.41 0.47
N PRO A 43 -9.05 7.11 1.59
CA PRO A 43 -9.78 6.91 2.85
C PRO A 43 -11.30 7.11 2.68
N THR A 44 -11.71 8.06 1.83
CA THR A 44 -13.11 8.29 1.47
C THR A 44 -13.75 7.08 0.80
N ASP A 45 -13.03 6.40 -0.08
CA ASP A 45 -13.54 5.25 -0.83
C ASP A 45 -13.59 4.01 0.08
N VAL A 46 -12.62 3.85 0.99
CA VAL A 46 -12.69 2.81 2.03
C VAL A 46 -13.89 3.04 2.94
N PHE A 47 -14.12 4.27 3.37
CA PHE A 47 -15.27 4.61 4.21
C PHE A 47 -16.59 4.41 3.47
N GLU A 48 -16.64 4.72 2.17
CA GLU A 48 -17.79 4.38 1.31
C GLU A 48 -18.10 2.89 1.33
N VAL A 49 -17.10 2.02 1.13
CA VAL A 49 -17.26 0.57 1.20
C VAL A 49 -17.81 0.13 2.55
N LEU A 50 -17.30 0.70 3.65
CA LEU A 50 -17.82 0.40 5.00
C LEU A 50 -19.29 0.78 5.16
N LEU A 51 -19.71 1.96 4.65
CA LEU A 51 -21.11 2.38 4.69
C LEU A 51 -22.00 1.55 3.76
N HIS A 52 -21.48 1.11 2.61
CA HIS A 52 -22.17 0.18 1.70
C HIS A 52 -22.52 -1.12 2.44
N GLU A 53 -21.53 -1.73 3.10
CA GLU A 53 -21.75 -2.96 3.87
C GLU A 53 -22.61 -2.72 5.12
N ALA A 54 -22.50 -1.55 5.76
CA ALA A 54 -23.35 -1.17 6.88
C ALA A 54 -24.82 -1.05 6.48
N ALA A 55 -25.14 -0.59 5.26
CA ALA A 55 -26.51 -0.55 4.76
C ALA A 55 -27.13 -1.95 4.67
N HIS A 56 -26.35 -2.96 4.26
CA HIS A 56 -26.76 -4.36 4.28
C HIS A 56 -27.00 -4.87 5.70
N GLY A 57 -26.10 -4.55 6.63
CA GLY A 57 -26.25 -4.89 8.04
C GLY A 57 -27.50 -4.28 8.68
N LEU A 58 -27.77 -3.00 8.38
CA LEU A 58 -28.94 -2.29 8.87
C LEU A 58 -30.23 -2.88 8.32
N ASN A 59 -30.30 -3.19 7.03
CA ASN A 59 -31.44 -3.90 6.43
C ASN A 59 -31.65 -5.27 7.06
N THR A 60 -30.57 -6.02 7.28
CA THR A 60 -30.63 -7.33 7.96
C THR A 60 -31.23 -7.20 9.35
N SER A 61 -30.78 -6.21 10.14
CA SER A 61 -31.31 -5.96 11.50
C SER A 61 -32.81 -5.63 11.52
N ARG A 62 -33.32 -5.06 10.42
CA ARG A 62 -34.73 -4.71 10.21
C ARG A 62 -35.55 -5.84 9.58
N GLY A 63 -34.94 -6.99 9.27
CA GLY A 63 -35.59 -8.08 8.53
C GLY A 63 -35.91 -7.72 7.08
N VAL A 64 -35.22 -6.74 6.51
CA VAL A 64 -35.42 -6.23 5.15
C VAL A 64 -34.50 -6.96 4.19
N LYS A 65 -35.10 -7.67 3.22
CA LYS A 65 -34.35 -8.26 2.10
C LYS A 65 -34.03 -7.20 1.04
N ASP A 66 -32.76 -6.85 0.91
CA ASP A 66 -32.28 -5.71 0.12
C ASP A 66 -31.49 -6.11 -1.14
N THR A 67 -31.18 -7.40 -1.29
CA THR A 67 -30.57 -7.98 -2.51
C THR A 67 -31.43 -9.09 -3.12
N SER A 68 -31.13 -9.45 -4.37
CA SER A 68 -31.74 -10.55 -5.13
C SER A 68 -30.72 -11.17 -6.10
N ARG A 69 -31.13 -12.20 -6.86
CA ARG A 69 -30.25 -12.96 -7.78
C ARG A 69 -28.99 -13.53 -7.10
N GLY A 70 -29.18 -14.09 -5.91
CA GLY A 70 -28.08 -14.63 -5.09
C GLY A 70 -27.12 -13.54 -4.59
N GLY A 71 -27.65 -12.39 -4.14
CA GLY A 71 -26.84 -11.28 -3.61
C GLY A 71 -26.42 -10.25 -4.65
N ARG A 72 -26.28 -10.63 -5.93
CA ARG A 72 -25.71 -9.75 -6.97
C ARG A 72 -26.51 -8.49 -7.30
N TYR A 73 -27.83 -8.52 -7.14
CA TYR A 73 -28.69 -7.39 -7.54
C TYR A 73 -29.20 -6.62 -6.32
N HIS A 74 -28.73 -5.38 -6.17
CA HIS A 74 -29.11 -4.44 -5.13
C HIS A 74 -30.45 -3.78 -5.49
N ASN A 75 -31.47 -3.99 -4.66
CA ASN A 75 -32.83 -3.55 -4.95
C ASN A 75 -33.12 -2.13 -4.38
N ALA A 76 -34.34 -1.62 -4.59
CA ALA A 76 -34.69 -0.27 -4.15
C ALA A 76 -34.64 -0.08 -2.60
N LYS A 77 -34.76 -1.17 -1.83
CA LYS A 77 -34.64 -1.14 -0.36
C LYS A 77 -33.19 -0.98 0.08
N PHE A 78 -32.25 -1.61 -0.63
CA PHE A 78 -30.82 -1.32 -0.47
C PHE A 78 -30.57 0.17 -0.72
N LYS A 79 -31.02 0.69 -1.88
CA LYS A 79 -30.88 2.11 -2.21
C LYS A 79 -31.41 3.03 -1.13
N ALA A 80 -32.61 2.78 -0.60
CA ALA A 80 -33.21 3.60 0.44
C ALA A 80 -32.33 3.66 1.70
N THR A 81 -31.77 2.51 2.11
CA THR A 81 -30.95 2.39 3.31
C THR A 81 -29.53 2.93 3.08
N ALA A 82 -28.97 2.71 1.90
CA ALA A 82 -27.69 3.30 1.50
C ALA A 82 -27.76 4.85 1.53
N ILE A 83 -28.88 5.44 1.06
CA ILE A 83 -29.13 6.87 1.20
C ILE A 83 -29.26 7.27 2.68
N GLU A 84 -29.95 6.49 3.50
CA GLU A 84 -30.11 6.74 4.93
C GLU A 84 -28.77 6.78 5.68
N VAL A 85 -27.82 5.90 5.34
CA VAL A 85 -26.48 5.88 5.95
C VAL A 85 -25.53 6.92 5.36
N GLY A 86 -25.99 7.76 4.42
CA GLY A 86 -25.21 8.89 3.91
C GLY A 86 -24.56 8.68 2.54
N LEU A 87 -25.02 7.71 1.74
CA LEU A 87 -24.51 7.48 0.38
C LEU A 87 -25.39 8.12 -0.70
N ARG A 88 -24.78 8.61 -1.78
CA ARG A 88 -25.45 8.78 -3.07
C ARG A 88 -25.47 7.42 -3.78
N VAL A 89 -26.59 7.11 -4.44
CA VAL A 89 -26.79 5.80 -5.06
C VAL A 89 -27.24 5.93 -6.51
N GLY A 90 -26.41 5.40 -7.42
CA GLY A 90 -26.64 5.28 -8.85
C GLY A 90 -27.03 3.85 -9.27
N SER A 91 -27.55 3.73 -10.50
CA SER A 91 -27.78 2.43 -11.13
C SER A 91 -26.49 1.89 -11.74
N MET A 92 -26.24 0.60 -11.61
CA MET A 92 -25.11 -0.15 -12.14
C MET A 92 -25.61 -1.48 -12.71
N PRO A 93 -25.98 -1.56 -14.00
CA PRO A 93 -26.33 -2.82 -14.63
C PRO A 93 -25.10 -3.76 -14.73
N PRO A 94 -25.23 -5.08 -14.44
CA PRO A 94 -26.45 -5.82 -14.08
C PRO A 94 -26.74 -5.89 -12.56
N TYR A 95 -25.98 -5.18 -11.73
CA TYR A 95 -25.95 -5.25 -10.26
C TYR A 95 -27.00 -4.39 -9.52
N GLY A 96 -27.86 -3.67 -10.25
CA GLY A 96 -28.95 -2.89 -9.65
C GLY A 96 -28.46 -1.55 -9.11
N TRP A 97 -28.82 -1.20 -7.88
CA TRP A 97 -28.44 0.08 -7.24
C TRP A 97 -27.10 0.00 -6.51
N ALA A 98 -26.11 -0.69 -7.09
CA ALA A 98 -24.83 -0.99 -6.45
C ALA A 98 -23.79 0.14 -6.56
N LYS A 99 -24.00 1.14 -7.45
CA LYS A 99 -23.07 2.28 -7.55
C LYS A 99 -23.30 3.22 -6.38
N THR A 100 -22.39 3.23 -5.42
CA THR A 100 -22.40 4.12 -4.26
C THR A 100 -21.30 5.17 -4.39
N GLU A 101 -21.49 6.28 -3.69
CA GLU A 101 -20.49 7.35 -3.47
C GLU A 101 -20.85 8.05 -2.15
N LEU A 102 -19.88 8.54 -1.36
CA LEU A 102 -20.19 9.36 -0.18
C LEU A 102 -20.95 10.63 -0.57
N ALA A 103 -22.05 10.94 0.11
CA ALA A 103 -22.71 12.26 -0.03
C ALA A 103 -21.80 13.38 0.52
N PRO A 104 -21.84 14.62 -0.02
CA PRO A 104 -20.88 15.65 0.40
C PRO A 104 -21.03 16.00 1.88
N ALA A 105 -22.28 16.05 2.37
CA ALA A 105 -22.57 16.25 3.80
C ALA A 105 -22.03 15.10 4.68
N THR A 106 -21.93 13.89 4.15
CA THR A 106 -21.37 12.73 4.86
C THR A 106 -19.85 12.86 4.97
N VAL A 107 -19.18 13.31 3.90
CA VAL A 107 -17.73 13.59 3.92
C VAL A 107 -17.41 14.68 4.95
N GLU A 108 -18.19 15.75 4.95
CA GLU A 108 -18.02 16.84 5.93
C GLU A 108 -18.25 16.34 7.37
N HIS A 109 -19.33 15.59 7.59
CA HIS A 109 -19.70 15.10 8.92
C HIS A 109 -18.69 14.10 9.51
N TYR A 110 -18.12 13.22 8.69
CA TYR A 110 -17.17 12.18 9.12
C TYR A 110 -15.72 12.52 8.74
N SER A 111 -15.40 13.79 8.51
CA SER A 111 -14.06 14.22 8.07
C SER A 111 -12.97 13.73 9.03
N SER A 112 -13.15 13.91 10.34
CA SER A 112 -12.21 13.42 11.35
C SER A 112 -12.01 11.90 11.34
N GLU A 113 -13.08 11.13 11.12
CA GLU A 113 -13.03 9.67 11.07
C GLU A 113 -12.38 9.18 9.78
N ILE A 114 -12.65 9.84 8.66
CA ILE A 114 -12.03 9.56 7.35
C ILE A 114 -10.53 9.86 7.42
N ASP A 115 -10.14 10.99 8.01
CA ASP A 115 -8.73 11.35 8.21
C ASP A 115 -8.03 10.33 9.10
N ARG A 116 -8.67 9.91 10.20
CA ARG A 116 -8.16 8.85 11.06
C ARG A 116 -8.01 7.52 10.33
N ILE A 117 -8.95 7.14 9.46
CA ILE A 117 -8.80 5.95 8.60
C ILE A 117 -7.56 6.12 7.71
N GLY A 118 -7.36 7.29 7.11
CA GLY A 118 -6.19 7.59 6.28
C GLY A 118 -4.86 7.48 7.03
N ASP A 119 -4.79 8.02 8.25
CA ASP A 119 -3.60 7.94 9.09
C ASP A 119 -3.22 6.51 9.48
N GLU A 120 -4.20 5.62 9.62
CA GLU A 120 -4.03 4.19 9.97
C GLU A 120 -3.77 3.30 8.74
N MET A 121 -4.12 3.75 7.53
CA MET A 121 -3.95 3.00 6.28
C MET A 121 -2.48 2.97 5.82
N ARG A 122 -1.64 2.27 6.58
CA ARG A 122 -0.18 2.19 6.41
C ARG A 122 0.29 0.97 5.62
N ILE A 123 -0.58 -0.03 5.45
CA ILE A 123 -0.28 -1.29 4.78
C ILE A 123 -1.46 -1.67 3.89
N ALA A 124 -1.19 -1.99 2.63
CA ALA A 124 -2.19 -2.50 1.71
C ALA A 124 -1.72 -3.79 1.03
N ARG A 125 -2.67 -4.69 0.73
CA ARG A 125 -2.35 -5.98 0.11
C ARG A 125 -2.06 -5.78 -1.36
N ARG A 126 -0.79 -5.97 -1.74
CA ARG A 126 -0.30 -5.83 -3.12
C ARG A 126 -1.23 -6.48 -4.14
N MET A 127 -1.83 -5.66 -4.99
CA MET A 127 -2.56 -6.15 -6.17
C MET A 127 -1.55 -6.65 -7.22
N THR A 128 -1.70 -7.89 -7.70
CA THR A 128 -0.93 -8.31 -8.89
C THR A 128 -1.53 -7.62 -10.12
N ARG A 129 -0.71 -7.15 -11.08
CA ARG A 129 -1.22 -6.52 -12.32
C ARG A 129 -2.31 -7.35 -13.02
N SER A 130 -2.19 -8.68 -12.94
CA SER A 130 -3.16 -9.61 -13.51
C SER A 130 -4.54 -9.62 -12.83
N SER A 131 -4.62 -9.16 -11.58
CA SER A 131 -5.85 -9.07 -10.79
C SER A 131 -6.64 -7.80 -11.10
N VAL A 132 -5.95 -6.71 -11.48
CA VAL A 132 -6.53 -5.41 -11.85
C VAL A 132 -7.00 -5.43 -13.31
N GLU A 133 -6.16 -5.91 -14.25
CA GLU A 133 -6.45 -5.91 -15.69
C GLU A 133 -7.62 -6.82 -16.10
N ARG A 134 -8.06 -7.74 -15.22
CA ARG A 134 -9.24 -8.61 -15.45
C ARG A 134 -10.47 -8.21 -14.63
N GLY A 135 -10.36 -7.21 -13.76
CA GLY A 135 -11.33 -6.84 -12.74
C GLY A 135 -11.99 -5.48 -12.94
N GLY A 136 -12.04 -4.97 -14.17
CA GLY A 136 -12.85 -3.79 -14.47
C GLY A 136 -14.30 -4.05 -14.05
N ASP A 137 -14.79 -3.25 -13.10
CA ASP A 137 -16.09 -3.32 -12.42
C ASP A 137 -16.15 -4.29 -11.22
N ALA A 138 -15.47 -3.91 -10.13
CA ALA A 138 -15.56 -4.57 -8.83
C ALA A 138 -16.66 -3.91 -7.98
N GLY A 139 -17.85 -4.50 -8.00
CA GLY A 139 -19.02 -4.04 -7.24
C GLY A 139 -20.07 -5.13 -7.11
N GLY A 140 -19.81 -6.15 -6.28
CA GLY A 140 -20.83 -7.10 -5.87
C GLY A 140 -20.28 -8.30 -5.07
N PRO A 141 -20.81 -8.60 -3.88
CA PRO A 141 -20.46 -9.83 -3.18
C PRO A 141 -21.22 -11.03 -3.77
N ASP A 142 -20.51 -12.12 -4.07
CA ASP A 142 -21.08 -13.44 -4.32
C ASP A 142 -21.15 -14.22 -2.98
N ASP A 143 -22.33 -14.69 -2.61
CA ASP A 143 -22.58 -15.67 -1.52
C ASP A 143 -22.55 -17.10 -2.12
N PRO A 144 -21.86 -18.09 -1.51
CA PRO A 144 -21.77 -19.42 -2.09
C PRO A 144 -22.99 -20.25 -1.69
N THR A 145 -24.09 -20.11 -2.44
CA THR A 145 -25.10 -21.17 -2.53
C THR A 145 -24.88 -22.00 -3.79
N VAL A 146 -24.62 -23.27 -3.55
CA VAL A 146 -24.38 -24.37 -4.51
C VAL A 146 -25.20 -24.27 -5.80
N GLY A 147 -24.51 -24.35 -6.93
CA GLY A 147 -25.08 -24.50 -8.26
C GLY A 147 -23.97 -24.56 -9.31
N GLU A 148 -23.65 -25.77 -9.77
CA GLU A 148 -22.78 -26.00 -10.92
C GLU A 148 -23.34 -25.29 -12.15
N VAL A 149 -22.51 -24.49 -12.81
CA VAL A 149 -22.73 -24.11 -14.21
C VAL A 149 -21.38 -23.97 -14.91
N GLU A 150 -21.24 -24.77 -15.97
CA GLU A 150 -20.09 -24.86 -16.85
C GLU A 150 -19.93 -23.60 -17.73
N GLY A 151 -18.68 -23.31 -18.10
CA GLY A 151 -18.37 -22.48 -19.27
C GLY A 151 -17.59 -21.20 -18.96
N GLY A 152 -16.27 -21.23 -19.16
CA GLY A 152 -15.41 -20.05 -19.18
C GLY A 152 -13.93 -20.44 -19.05
N GLY A 153 -13.21 -20.45 -20.17
CA GLY A 153 -11.92 -21.13 -20.34
C GLY A 153 -10.84 -20.78 -19.30
N ALA A 154 -10.23 -21.83 -18.76
CA ALA A 154 -9.07 -21.73 -17.87
C ALA A 154 -7.85 -21.14 -18.59
N PRO A 155 -6.95 -20.42 -17.88
CA PRO A 155 -5.66 -20.01 -18.46
C PRO A 155 -4.90 -21.26 -18.91
N GLN A 156 -4.55 -21.32 -20.20
CA GLN A 156 -3.85 -22.48 -20.77
C GLN A 156 -2.53 -22.69 -20.05
N ARG A 157 -2.41 -23.84 -19.37
CA ARG A 157 -1.15 -24.25 -18.72
C ARG A 157 -0.06 -24.33 -19.80
N PRO A 158 1.13 -23.73 -19.57
CA PRO A 158 2.21 -23.80 -20.55
C PRO A 158 2.56 -25.25 -20.87
N LYS A 159 2.76 -25.54 -22.16
CA LYS A 159 3.09 -26.89 -22.64
C LYS A 159 4.38 -27.36 -21.96
N PRO A 160 4.43 -28.62 -21.48
CA PRO A 160 5.64 -29.14 -20.84
C PRO A 160 6.79 -29.23 -21.85
N ALA A 161 7.99 -28.86 -21.42
CA ALA A 161 9.23 -29.08 -22.14
C ALA A 161 9.81 -30.45 -21.73
N GLU A 162 10.40 -31.17 -22.69
CA GLU A 162 10.87 -32.54 -22.52
C GLU A 162 12.34 -32.68 -22.95
N CYS A 163 13.15 -33.37 -22.13
CA CYS A 163 14.53 -33.75 -22.50
C CYS A 163 14.52 -34.96 -23.43
N GLY A 164 15.67 -35.26 -24.06
CA GLY A 164 15.88 -36.52 -24.79
C GLY A 164 15.71 -37.79 -23.94
N CYS A 165 15.78 -37.66 -22.62
CA CYS A 165 15.57 -38.73 -21.63
C CYS A 165 14.12 -38.94 -21.16
N GLY A 166 13.15 -38.18 -21.69
CA GLY A 166 11.75 -38.26 -21.31
C GLY A 166 11.36 -37.57 -20.01
N ARG A 167 12.29 -36.98 -19.25
CA ARG A 167 11.96 -36.07 -18.15
C ARG A 167 11.23 -34.84 -18.68
N LYS A 168 10.25 -34.36 -17.91
CA LYS A 168 9.40 -33.22 -18.27
C LYS A 168 9.48 -32.15 -17.19
N MET A 169 9.48 -30.88 -17.61
CA MET A 169 9.35 -29.75 -16.71
C MET A 169 8.44 -28.67 -17.32
N ARG A 170 7.80 -27.87 -16.46
CA ARG A 170 6.96 -26.75 -16.88
C ARG A 170 7.57 -25.46 -16.38
N MET A 171 7.66 -24.47 -17.26
CA MET A 171 8.04 -23.11 -16.92
C MET A 171 7.37 -22.15 -17.91
N ALA A 172 7.33 -20.86 -17.56
CA ALA A 172 6.79 -19.85 -18.45
C ALA A 172 7.59 -19.82 -19.77
N PRO A 173 6.95 -19.63 -20.94
CA PRO A 173 7.65 -19.56 -22.22
C PRO A 173 8.74 -18.49 -22.24
N SER A 174 8.49 -17.35 -21.57
CA SER A 174 9.45 -16.26 -21.41
C SER A 174 10.66 -16.61 -20.54
N VAL A 175 10.57 -17.63 -19.68
CA VAL A 175 11.69 -18.12 -18.87
C VAL A 175 12.49 -19.16 -19.66
N LEU A 176 11.81 -20.07 -20.36
CA LEU A 176 12.47 -21.06 -21.22
C LEU A 176 13.27 -20.39 -22.36
N ALA A 177 12.78 -19.26 -22.89
CA ALA A 177 13.46 -18.49 -23.93
C ALA A 177 14.72 -17.75 -23.45
N ARG A 178 15.00 -17.67 -22.15
CA ARG A 178 16.19 -16.97 -21.61
C ARG A 178 17.49 -17.73 -21.79
N GLY A 179 17.41 -19.01 -22.14
CA GLY A 179 18.56 -19.82 -22.47
C GLY A 179 18.30 -21.32 -22.32
N PRO A 180 19.22 -22.16 -22.80
CA PRO A 180 19.05 -23.61 -22.77
C PRO A 180 18.94 -24.15 -21.35
N VAL A 181 17.87 -24.91 -21.09
CA VAL A 181 17.75 -25.69 -19.85
C VAL A 181 18.23 -27.09 -20.13
N VAL A 182 19.40 -27.45 -19.60
CA VAL A 182 20.05 -28.74 -19.91
C VAL A 182 19.77 -29.76 -18.82
N CYS A 183 19.32 -30.94 -19.24
CA CYS A 183 19.17 -32.11 -18.39
C CYS A 183 20.53 -32.56 -17.85
N SER A 184 20.77 -32.42 -16.55
CA SER A 184 22.02 -32.91 -15.92
C SER A 184 22.30 -34.40 -16.13
N LEU A 185 21.25 -35.21 -16.34
CA LEU A 185 21.35 -36.66 -16.51
C LEU A 185 21.75 -37.08 -17.93
N CYS A 186 21.06 -36.56 -18.97
CA CYS A 186 21.29 -36.96 -20.36
C CYS A 186 21.96 -35.88 -21.22
N ARG A 187 22.27 -34.72 -20.61
CA ARG A 187 22.90 -33.55 -21.23
C ARG A 187 22.15 -32.96 -22.42
N THR A 188 20.88 -33.33 -22.61
CA THR A 188 20.02 -32.79 -23.66
C THR A 188 19.18 -31.63 -23.13
N GLU A 189 18.94 -30.63 -23.97
CA GLU A 189 18.05 -29.52 -23.65
C GLU A 189 16.58 -29.96 -23.53
N PHE A 190 15.84 -29.33 -22.60
CA PHE A 190 14.40 -29.45 -22.51
C PHE A 190 13.73 -28.54 -23.55
N THR A 191 13.02 -29.11 -24.52
CA THR A 191 12.33 -28.36 -25.58
C THR A 191 10.83 -28.65 -25.60
N VAL A 192 10.03 -27.67 -26.02
CA VAL A 192 8.57 -27.82 -26.13
C VAL A 192 8.22 -28.54 -27.43
N GLY A 193 7.46 -29.63 -27.37
CA GLY A 193 6.97 -30.33 -28.56
C GLY A 193 8.00 -31.23 -29.25
N ARG A 194 8.98 -31.76 -28.52
CA ARG A 194 9.97 -32.72 -29.05
C ARG A 194 9.27 -34.00 -29.51
N THR A 195 9.21 -34.22 -30.82
CA THR A 195 8.89 -35.53 -31.40
C THR A 195 10.13 -36.40 -31.32
N LEU A 196 10.00 -37.63 -30.84
CA LEU A 196 11.12 -38.57 -30.69
C LEU A 196 11.79 -38.81 -32.05
N GLY A 197 13.07 -38.46 -32.16
CA GLY A 197 13.93 -38.80 -33.29
C GLY A 197 14.48 -37.59 -34.04
N GLN A 198 15.58 -37.02 -33.55
CA GLN A 198 16.64 -36.42 -34.38
C GLN A 198 17.88 -36.13 -33.52
N GLU A 199 19.02 -36.61 -34.00
CA GLU A 199 20.36 -36.58 -33.40
C GLU A 199 21.20 -35.41 -33.93
N GLN A 200 22.15 -34.94 -33.08
CA GLN A 200 23.30 -34.05 -33.36
C GLN A 200 22.96 -32.55 -33.59
N THR A 201 23.77 -31.54 -33.24
CA THR A 201 25.24 -31.37 -33.20
C THR A 201 25.66 -30.30 -32.17
N ALA A 202 26.96 -30.27 -31.84
CA ALA A 202 27.62 -29.36 -30.90
C ALA A 202 27.90 -27.95 -31.49
N GLY A 203 27.90 -26.91 -30.64
CA GLY A 203 28.35 -25.56 -31.01
C GLY A 203 28.49 -24.57 -29.83
N ASN A 204 29.75 -24.31 -29.46
CA ASN A 204 30.42 -23.20 -28.75
C ASN A 204 29.81 -22.38 -27.57
N PRO A 205 30.64 -21.96 -26.59
CA PRO A 205 30.22 -21.20 -25.41
C PRO A 205 30.23 -19.68 -25.67
N VAL A 206 29.18 -18.99 -25.21
CA VAL A 206 29.11 -17.52 -25.17
C VAL A 206 29.18 -17.06 -23.71
N GLU A 207 29.90 -15.96 -23.52
CA GLU A 207 30.46 -15.39 -22.30
C GLU A 207 29.46 -15.11 -21.18
N ARG A 208 29.94 -15.29 -19.94
CA ARG A 208 29.20 -15.00 -18.71
C ARG A 208 29.22 -13.49 -18.42
N GLY A 209 28.11 -12.82 -18.72
CA GLY A 209 27.77 -11.54 -18.11
C GLY A 209 27.43 -11.72 -16.64
N LEU A 210 28.28 -11.20 -15.77
CA LEU A 210 28.12 -11.17 -14.31
C LEU A 210 26.84 -10.42 -13.92
N LEU A 211 25.97 -11.08 -13.16
CA LEU A 211 24.89 -10.45 -12.41
C LEU A 211 25.53 -9.57 -11.33
N SER A 212 25.54 -8.26 -11.57
CA SER A 212 25.88 -7.25 -10.58
C SER A 212 24.80 -7.23 -9.51
N THR A 213 25.12 -7.75 -8.34
CA THR A 213 24.42 -7.46 -7.09
C THR A 213 24.70 -6.01 -6.75
N ARG A 214 23.69 -5.13 -6.85
CA ARG A 214 23.79 -3.76 -6.36
C ARG A 214 23.96 -3.80 -4.83
N PRO A 215 25.02 -3.19 -4.26
CA PRO A 215 25.08 -2.99 -2.82
C PRO A 215 24.08 -1.90 -2.42
N SER A 216 23.55 -1.99 -1.19
CA SER A 216 22.84 -0.89 -0.56
C SER A 216 23.76 0.33 -0.53
N SER A 217 23.31 1.43 -1.12
CA SER A 217 24.09 2.66 -1.31
C SER A 217 23.99 3.63 -0.13
N ALA A 218 23.32 3.23 0.96
CA ALA A 218 23.12 4.08 2.13
C ALA A 218 24.35 4.09 3.04
N VAL A 219 24.80 5.28 3.44
CA VAL A 219 25.92 5.45 4.37
C VAL A 219 25.36 5.65 5.79
N PRO A 220 25.82 4.89 6.80
CA PRO A 220 25.43 5.12 8.18
C PRO A 220 25.80 6.54 8.63
N VAL A 221 24.95 7.15 9.46
CA VAL A 221 25.22 8.46 10.06
C VAL A 221 26.37 8.34 11.08
N ASP A 222 27.21 9.37 11.21
CA ASP A 222 28.22 9.43 12.28
C ASP A 222 27.52 9.48 13.65
N GLN A 223 27.55 8.34 14.34
CA GLN A 223 26.84 8.16 15.61
C GLN A 223 27.45 9.01 16.73
N ASP A 224 28.77 9.22 16.75
CA ASP A 224 29.44 9.96 17.81
C ASP A 224 29.10 11.46 17.70
N GLU A 225 29.14 12.00 16.48
CA GLU A 225 28.74 13.38 16.22
C GLU A 225 27.26 13.61 16.54
N LEU A 226 26.39 12.68 16.14
CA LEU A 226 24.95 12.77 16.40
C LEU A 226 24.62 12.68 17.90
N MET A 227 25.29 11.80 18.63
CA MET A 227 25.17 11.69 20.09
C MET A 227 25.60 12.99 20.78
N ASP A 228 26.68 13.62 20.33
CA ASP A 228 27.13 14.90 20.88
C ASP A 228 26.17 16.04 20.56
N ARG A 229 25.53 16.04 19.38
CA ARG A 229 24.45 17.00 19.06
C ARG A 229 23.23 16.80 19.93
N LEU A 230 22.79 15.56 20.16
CA LEU A 230 21.70 15.25 21.07
C LEU A 230 22.01 15.72 22.49
N ARG A 231 23.21 15.44 23.01
CA ARG A 231 23.66 15.95 24.31
C ARG A 231 23.61 17.47 24.40
N ARG A 232 23.99 18.18 23.34
CA ARG A 232 23.90 19.65 23.28
C ARG A 232 22.45 20.16 23.26
N ARG A 233 21.49 19.36 22.80
CA ARG A 233 20.05 19.71 22.72
C ARG A 233 19.31 19.44 24.02
N LEU A 234 19.65 18.37 24.75
CA LEU A 234 19.00 17.95 25.99
C LEU A 234 19.47 18.78 27.20
N ARG A 235 19.10 20.07 27.24
CA ARG A 235 19.57 21.00 28.28
C ARG A 235 18.56 21.20 29.40
N THR A 236 17.29 20.97 29.13
CA THR A 236 16.20 21.24 30.07
C THR A 236 15.46 19.94 30.43
N PRO A 237 14.75 19.90 31.58
CA PRO A 237 13.88 18.78 31.91
C PRO A 237 12.83 18.51 30.83
N GLU A 238 12.36 19.54 30.15
CA GLU A 238 11.39 19.44 29.06
C GLU A 238 11.98 18.73 27.83
N ASP A 239 13.26 18.95 27.52
CA ASP A 239 13.95 18.25 26.43
C ASP A 239 14.10 16.75 26.75
N ALA A 240 14.35 16.42 28.01
CA ALA A 240 14.42 15.04 28.46
C ALA A 240 13.04 14.35 28.36
N GLU A 241 11.96 15.07 28.70
CA GLU A 241 10.59 14.57 28.53
C GLU A 241 10.27 14.29 27.05
N ARG A 242 10.61 15.21 26.13
CA ARG A 242 10.45 14.99 24.69
C ARG A 242 11.22 13.78 24.19
N LEU A 243 12.45 13.57 24.66
CA LEU A 243 13.23 12.39 24.31
C LEU A 243 12.55 11.10 24.78
N MET A 244 12.00 11.09 25.99
CA MET A 244 11.24 9.94 26.51
C MET A 244 9.97 9.68 25.69
N THR A 245 9.28 10.73 25.27
CA THR A 245 8.12 10.63 24.35
C THR A 245 8.54 9.99 23.03
N VAL A 246 9.62 10.47 22.41
CA VAL A 246 10.15 9.91 21.15
C VAL A 246 10.61 8.46 21.33
N ALA A 247 11.28 8.14 22.44
CA ALA A 247 11.70 6.77 22.74
C ALA A 247 10.51 5.82 22.92
N SER A 248 9.46 6.27 23.61
CA SER A 248 8.21 5.50 23.77
C SER A 248 7.49 5.32 22.44
N TRP A 249 7.43 6.36 21.62
CA TRP A 249 6.83 6.32 20.29
C TRP A 249 7.59 5.38 19.35
N ARG A 250 8.93 5.41 19.37
CA ARG A 250 9.79 4.54 18.57
C ARG A 250 9.55 3.07 18.90
N GLY A 251 9.26 2.75 20.16
CA GLY A 251 9.09 1.39 20.63
C GLY A 251 10.39 0.58 20.60
N ALA A 252 10.28 -0.73 20.38
CA ALA A 252 11.44 -1.61 20.26
C ALA A 252 12.16 -1.43 18.90
N PRO A 253 13.48 -1.67 18.82
CA PRO A 253 14.18 -1.72 17.54
C PRO A 253 13.48 -2.67 16.55
N ASN A 254 13.25 -2.22 15.31
CA ASN A 254 12.50 -2.92 14.25
C ASN A 254 10.96 -2.97 14.41
N GLN A 255 10.38 -2.27 15.36
CA GLN A 255 8.93 -2.05 15.42
C GLN A 255 8.61 -0.69 14.79
N GLU A 256 7.84 -0.65 13.71
CA GLU A 256 7.43 0.63 13.14
C GLU A 256 6.31 1.27 13.99
N PRO A 257 6.41 2.57 14.31
CA PRO A 257 5.32 3.29 14.96
C PRO A 257 4.07 3.33 14.08
N GLU A 258 2.89 3.16 14.69
CA GLU A 258 1.60 3.12 13.96
C GLU A 258 1.21 4.50 13.41
N GLY A 259 1.59 5.61 14.08
CA GLY A 259 1.25 6.97 13.66
C GLY A 259 2.23 8.04 14.18
N PRO A 260 2.03 9.33 13.84
CA PRO A 260 2.87 10.44 14.32
C PRO A 260 2.64 10.75 15.81
N ILE A 261 3.63 11.38 16.46
CA ILE A 261 3.53 11.84 17.85
C ILE A 261 2.59 13.05 17.92
N VAL A 262 1.62 13.03 18.83
CA VAL A 262 0.76 14.20 19.09
C VAL A 262 1.56 15.26 19.86
N ALA A 263 1.78 16.41 19.25
CA ALA A 263 2.50 17.55 19.81
C ALA A 263 1.56 18.55 20.49
N ARG A 264 2.07 19.28 21.49
CA ARG A 264 1.27 20.27 22.24
C ARG A 264 1.01 21.56 21.45
N ASP A 265 2.02 21.99 20.69
CA ASP A 265 1.99 23.20 19.88
C ASP A 265 3.02 23.08 18.73
N PHE A 266 3.13 24.13 17.91
CA PHE A 266 4.04 24.16 16.76
C PHE A 266 5.52 24.08 17.14
N GLY A 267 5.92 24.67 18.26
CA GLY A 267 7.30 24.58 18.74
C GLY A 267 7.62 23.16 19.15
N ASP A 268 6.70 22.53 19.87
CA ASP A 268 6.79 21.14 20.31
C ASP A 268 6.83 20.16 19.12
N HIS A 269 6.00 20.39 18.10
CA HIS A 269 6.00 19.62 16.86
C HIS A 269 7.37 19.62 16.18
N SER A 270 8.00 20.80 16.05
CA SER A 270 9.31 20.93 15.40
C SER A 270 10.41 20.23 16.19
N GLN A 271 10.39 20.36 17.53
CA GLN A 271 11.34 19.67 18.40
C GLN A 271 11.18 18.15 18.37
N LEU A 272 9.95 17.64 18.49
CA LEU A 272 9.66 16.20 18.43
C LEU A 272 10.06 15.59 17.09
N THR A 273 9.78 16.28 15.98
CA THR A 273 10.21 15.87 14.63
C THR A 273 11.72 15.72 14.54
N GLN A 274 12.48 16.71 15.01
CA GLN A 274 13.94 16.69 14.96
C GLN A 274 14.54 15.60 15.87
N LEU A 275 13.98 15.42 17.07
CA LEU A 275 14.38 14.36 17.99
C LEU A 275 14.09 12.97 17.43
N ALA A 276 12.92 12.76 16.82
CA ALA A 276 12.56 11.50 16.16
C ALA A 276 13.53 11.14 15.05
N ARG A 277 13.86 12.10 14.18
CA ARG A 277 14.86 11.90 13.11
C ARG A 277 16.23 11.54 13.68
N ALA A 278 16.69 12.23 14.73
CA ALA A 278 17.97 11.92 15.36
C ALA A 278 17.99 10.52 15.99
N VAL A 279 16.93 10.11 16.69
CA VAL A 279 16.83 8.76 17.27
C VAL A 279 16.82 7.67 16.19
N LEU A 280 16.07 7.88 15.10
CA LEU A 280 16.03 6.95 13.97
C LEU A 280 17.32 6.91 13.15
N ALA A 281 18.07 8.01 13.10
CA ALA A 281 19.39 8.02 12.51
C ALA A 281 20.41 7.23 13.37
N LEU A 282 20.33 7.35 14.70
CA LEU A 282 21.20 6.61 15.61
C LEU A 282 21.00 5.09 15.53
N ASP A 283 19.77 4.61 15.41
CA ASP A 283 19.47 3.18 15.31
C ASP A 283 19.63 2.60 13.89
N GLY A 284 19.96 3.45 12.92
CA GLY A 284 20.19 3.08 11.52
C GLY A 284 18.92 2.97 10.67
N THR A 285 17.74 3.28 11.22
CA THR A 285 16.49 3.32 10.44
C THR A 285 16.53 4.43 9.38
N LEU A 286 17.12 5.58 9.71
CA LEU A 286 17.45 6.62 8.75
C LEU A 286 18.91 6.55 8.37
N SER A 287 19.20 6.72 7.08
CA SER A 287 20.56 6.70 6.56
C SER A 287 20.78 7.80 5.54
N LEU A 288 22.01 8.31 5.49
CA LEU A 288 22.40 9.32 4.53
C LEU A 288 22.42 8.70 3.11
N PRO A 289 21.95 9.44 2.09
CA PRO A 289 22.13 9.01 0.72
C PRO A 289 23.59 8.95 0.32
N ALA A 290 23.88 8.09 -0.66
CA ALA A 290 25.21 7.96 -1.22
C ALA A 290 25.69 9.31 -1.77
N GLY A 291 26.90 9.73 -1.39
CA GLY A 291 27.48 10.98 -1.89
C GLY A 291 26.95 12.25 -1.24
N ALA A 292 26.16 12.14 -0.16
CA ALA A 292 25.77 13.26 0.69
C ALA A 292 27.00 14.06 1.14
N ARG A 293 26.94 15.39 1.01
CA ARG A 293 27.93 16.35 1.53
C ARG A 293 27.19 17.54 2.09
N GLY A 294 27.47 17.88 3.35
CA GLY A 294 26.71 18.92 4.06
C GLY A 294 25.26 18.52 4.27
N ASP A 295 24.38 19.52 4.26
CA ASP A 295 22.99 19.38 4.69
C ASP A 295 22.14 18.71 3.63
N VAL A 296 21.74 17.47 3.91
CA VAL A 296 20.77 16.74 3.10
C VAL A 296 19.41 16.71 3.82
N PRO A 297 18.40 17.45 3.32
CA PRO A 297 17.13 17.57 4.03
C PRO A 297 16.33 16.25 4.09
N LEU A 298 16.43 15.39 3.07
CA LEU A 298 15.76 14.09 3.00
C LEU A 298 16.73 12.91 3.12
N LEU A 299 16.51 12.05 4.11
CA LEU A 299 17.24 10.80 4.33
C LEU A 299 16.51 9.61 3.69
N THR A 300 17.25 8.53 3.44
CA THR A 300 16.63 7.24 3.08
C THR A 300 15.96 6.66 4.34
N GLY A 301 14.72 6.21 4.21
CA GLY A 301 13.88 5.70 5.30
C GLY A 301 12.94 6.75 5.91
N GLU A 302 12.98 8.00 5.44
CA GLU A 302 12.15 9.09 5.99
C GLU A 302 10.66 8.76 5.91
N ARG A 303 9.94 9.03 6.99
CA ARG A 303 8.48 8.98 7.02
C ARG A 303 7.96 10.33 6.58
N VAL A 304 7.16 10.33 5.52
CA VAL A 304 6.63 11.53 4.90
C VAL A 304 5.13 11.43 4.71
N ARG A 305 4.49 12.56 4.48
CA ARG A 305 3.12 12.65 3.99
C ARG A 305 3.03 13.69 2.88
N THR A 306 2.08 13.52 1.97
CA THR A 306 1.81 14.54 0.95
C THR A 306 1.32 15.82 1.62
N ALA A 307 1.85 16.95 1.17
CA ALA A 307 1.45 18.29 1.58
C ALA A 307 -0.05 18.54 1.39
N ASN A 308 -0.64 19.36 2.26
CA ASN A 308 -2.03 19.82 2.19
C ASN A 308 -2.33 20.59 0.90
N GLN A 309 -1.32 21.22 0.31
CA GLN A 309 -1.41 21.90 -0.97
C GLN A 309 -0.26 21.48 -1.89
N LEU A 310 -0.61 21.06 -3.09
CA LEU A 310 0.33 20.73 -4.16
C LEU A 310 0.18 21.73 -5.31
N ASP A 311 1.30 22.09 -5.93
CA ASP A 311 1.28 22.81 -7.21
C ASP A 311 0.68 21.90 -8.29
N GLU A 312 -0.13 22.50 -9.18
CA GLU A 312 -0.78 21.79 -10.31
C GLU A 312 0.24 21.08 -11.21
N ARG A 313 1.49 21.58 -11.28
CA ARG A 313 2.58 20.99 -12.05
C ARG A 313 2.96 19.59 -11.55
N ILE A 314 2.82 19.33 -10.26
CA ILE A 314 3.30 18.10 -9.61
C ILE A 314 2.16 17.23 -9.06
N SER A 315 0.92 17.71 -9.06
CA SER A 315 -0.24 17.02 -8.47
C SER A 315 -0.46 15.61 -9.01
N ASP A 316 -0.15 15.36 -10.30
CA ASP A 316 -0.32 14.04 -10.92
C ASP A 316 0.76 13.02 -10.50
N SER A 317 1.86 13.50 -9.93
CA SER A 317 3.00 12.66 -9.51
C SER A 317 2.92 12.19 -8.06
N PHE A 318 1.93 12.68 -7.31
CA PHE A 318 1.73 12.39 -5.90
C PHE A 318 0.28 11.95 -5.63
N PRO A 319 0.04 11.15 -4.56
CA PRO A 319 -1.31 10.89 -4.10
C PRO A 319 -1.96 12.15 -3.52
N GLU A 320 -3.20 12.00 -3.08
CA GLU A 320 -3.94 13.08 -2.44
C GLU A 320 -3.23 13.63 -1.18
N PRO A 321 -3.49 14.89 -0.83
CA PRO A 321 -2.97 15.50 0.38
C PRO A 321 -3.14 14.65 1.64
N GLY A 322 -2.16 14.68 2.53
CA GLY A 322 -2.15 13.92 3.78
C GLY A 322 -1.77 12.44 3.64
N THR A 323 -1.66 11.90 2.43
CA THR A 323 -1.33 10.47 2.23
C THR A 323 0.07 10.15 2.78
N PRO A 324 0.20 9.18 3.72
CA PRO A 324 1.49 8.79 4.28
C PRO A 324 2.31 7.96 3.29
N GLY A 325 3.63 8.17 3.29
CA GLY A 325 4.61 7.48 2.46
C GLY A 325 5.98 7.35 3.12
N GLN A 326 6.87 6.62 2.47
CA GLN A 326 8.23 6.38 2.93
C GLN A 326 9.24 6.64 1.81
N VAL A 327 10.29 7.41 2.10
CA VAL A 327 11.39 7.62 1.17
C VAL A 327 12.25 6.35 1.12
N THR A 328 12.29 5.69 -0.03
CA THR A 328 12.98 4.40 -0.19
C THR A 328 14.36 4.54 -0.80
N VAL A 329 14.55 5.55 -1.67
CA VAL A 329 15.83 5.83 -2.33
C VAL A 329 15.97 7.33 -2.54
N VAL A 330 17.15 7.87 -2.22
CA VAL A 330 17.57 9.22 -2.60
C VAL A 330 18.86 9.09 -3.40
N ASP A 331 18.80 9.43 -4.70
CA ASP A 331 19.95 9.49 -5.60
C ASP A 331 20.25 10.95 -5.93
N LEU A 332 21.14 11.54 -5.14
CA LEU A 332 21.57 12.93 -5.29
C LEU A 332 22.30 13.17 -6.62
N SER A 333 22.96 12.15 -7.18
CA SER A 333 23.72 12.29 -8.42
C SER A 333 22.81 12.36 -9.66
N ALA A 334 21.68 11.68 -9.59
CA ALA A 334 20.67 11.65 -10.64
C ALA A 334 19.53 12.66 -10.43
N ASP A 335 19.55 13.40 -9.31
CA ASP A 335 18.43 14.24 -8.84
C ASP A 335 17.11 13.48 -8.81
N ARG A 336 17.08 12.34 -8.11
CA ARG A 336 15.90 11.48 -8.03
C ARG A 336 15.61 11.02 -6.61
N VAL A 337 14.36 11.18 -6.19
CA VAL A 337 13.83 10.64 -4.93
C VAL A 337 12.72 9.66 -5.25
N THR A 338 12.84 8.43 -4.74
CA THR A 338 11.80 7.40 -4.85
C THR A 338 11.04 7.31 -3.53
N ILE A 339 9.73 7.48 -3.60
CA ILE A 339 8.82 7.41 -2.45
C ILE A 339 7.85 6.27 -2.69
N ASP A 340 7.68 5.43 -1.68
CA ASP A 340 6.64 4.40 -1.64
C ASP A 340 5.47 4.91 -0.80
N PHE A 341 4.30 5.02 -1.42
CA PHE A 341 3.04 5.29 -0.75
C PHE A 341 2.29 3.95 -0.65
N PRO A 342 2.14 3.34 0.53
CA PRO A 342 1.63 1.98 0.65
C PRO A 342 0.28 1.75 -0.06
N THR A 343 -0.58 2.76 -0.05
CA THR A 343 -1.92 2.69 -0.64
C THR A 343 -1.92 3.07 -2.12
N TRP A 344 -1.05 3.98 -2.56
CA TRP A 344 -1.07 4.52 -3.93
C TRP A 344 -0.05 3.88 -4.88
N GLY A 345 1.07 3.40 -4.36
CA GLY A 345 2.20 2.83 -5.10
C GLY A 345 3.46 3.70 -5.01
N THR A 346 4.42 3.42 -5.87
CA THR A 346 5.74 4.08 -5.84
C THR A 346 5.81 5.20 -6.87
N THR A 347 6.29 6.38 -6.48
CA THR A 347 6.62 7.49 -7.39
C THR A 347 8.13 7.75 -7.41
N THR A 348 8.62 8.40 -8.46
CA THR A 348 10.00 8.90 -8.48
C THR A 348 10.03 10.28 -9.13
N VAL A 349 10.49 11.26 -8.37
CA VAL A 349 10.44 12.69 -8.68
C VAL A 349 11.83 13.33 -8.49
N SER A 350 11.99 14.60 -8.88
CA SER A 350 13.19 15.38 -8.55
C SER A 350 13.29 15.64 -7.05
N THR A 351 14.47 16.04 -6.56
CA THR A 351 14.62 16.45 -5.16
C THR A 351 13.78 17.70 -4.85
N GLU A 352 13.72 18.66 -5.79
CA GLU A 352 12.91 19.87 -5.68
C GLU A 352 11.42 19.57 -5.53
N ASP A 353 10.86 18.73 -6.40
CA ASP A 353 9.44 18.36 -6.36
C ASP A 353 9.12 17.58 -5.08
N ALA A 354 10.05 16.76 -4.59
CA ALA A 354 9.91 16.08 -3.31
C ALA A 354 9.86 17.06 -2.13
N TYR A 355 10.71 18.10 -2.11
CA TYR A 355 10.68 19.12 -1.04
C TYR A 355 9.40 19.95 -1.08
N GLU A 356 8.89 20.26 -2.27
CA GLU A 356 7.65 20.99 -2.44
C GLU A 356 6.46 20.17 -1.91
N ALA A 357 6.37 18.90 -2.32
CA ALA A 357 5.22 18.04 -2.11
C ALA A 357 5.18 17.26 -0.79
N LEU A 358 6.29 17.14 -0.05
CA LEU A 358 6.36 16.26 1.12
C LEU A 358 6.51 17.03 2.44
N ARG A 359 5.91 16.49 3.49
CA ARG A 359 6.09 16.92 4.89
C ARG A 359 6.52 15.72 5.72
N TRP A 360 7.28 15.94 6.78
CA TRP A 360 7.65 14.86 7.70
C TRP A 360 6.43 14.35 8.48
N ASP A 361 6.33 13.03 8.63
CA ASP A 361 5.22 12.35 9.33
C ASP A 361 5.67 11.76 10.68
N TYR A 362 6.41 12.56 11.47
CA TYR A 362 6.92 12.17 12.79
C TYR A 362 6.08 12.72 13.94
N ALA A 363 5.54 13.92 13.79
CA ALA A 363 4.69 14.57 14.77
C ALA A 363 3.49 15.22 14.08
N THR A 364 2.41 15.46 14.82
CA THR A 364 1.19 16.14 14.37
C THR A 364 0.72 17.11 15.45
N VAL A 365 0.03 18.18 15.05
CA VAL A 365 -0.55 19.19 15.96
C VAL A 365 -1.91 19.63 15.40
N GLU A 366 -2.89 19.87 16.27
CA GLU A 366 -4.23 20.35 15.88
C GLU A 366 -4.43 21.83 16.23
N PRO A 367 -4.94 22.66 15.30
CA PRO A 367 -5.17 22.36 13.88
C PRO A 367 -3.85 22.19 13.11
N PRO A 368 -3.84 21.45 11.98
CA PRO A 368 -2.64 21.21 11.21
C PRO A 368 -1.96 22.52 10.79
N PRO A 369 -0.61 22.54 10.68
CA PRO A 369 0.12 23.75 10.37
C PRO A 369 -0.30 24.35 9.02
N ILE A 370 -0.43 25.68 8.97
CA ILE A 370 -0.61 26.40 7.71
C ILE A 370 0.68 26.26 6.92
N GLU A 371 0.64 25.41 5.90
CA GLU A 371 1.78 25.11 5.04
C GLU A 371 2.17 26.35 4.25
N ARG A 372 3.28 26.98 4.61
CA ARG A 372 3.96 27.94 3.73
C ARG A 372 5.03 27.18 2.95
N SER A 373 5.10 27.45 1.65
CA SER A 373 6.18 26.99 0.77
C SER A 373 7.52 27.17 1.48
N ALA A 374 8.23 26.08 1.72
CA ALA A 374 9.35 26.02 2.65
C ALA A 374 10.47 27.02 2.27
N PRO A 375 10.95 27.82 3.25
CA PRO A 375 12.36 28.18 3.27
C PRO A 375 13.05 27.86 4.62
N ASP A 376 12.33 27.38 5.63
CA ASP A 376 12.89 27.21 6.99
C ASP A 376 13.41 25.79 7.27
N LEU A 377 14.01 25.16 6.26
CA LEU A 377 14.67 23.85 6.39
C LEU A 377 16.20 24.00 6.37
N GLU A 378 16.74 24.92 7.18
CA GLU A 378 18.16 24.90 7.51
C GLU A 378 18.37 23.95 8.70
N ILE A 379 18.97 22.79 8.45
CA ILE A 379 19.60 21.96 9.48
C ILE A 379 21.01 21.64 9.02
N GLU A 380 22.00 22.24 9.69
CA GLU A 380 23.40 21.85 9.63
C GLU A 380 23.57 20.39 10.12
N LEU A 381 23.66 19.46 9.15
CA LEU A 381 23.89 18.03 9.35
C LEU A 381 25.34 17.67 9.57
#